data_AF-A0AAE2V947-F1
#
_entry.id   AF-A0AAE2V947-F1
#
_cell.length_a   1.000
_cell.length_b   1.000
_cell.length_c   1.000
_cell.angle_alpha   90.00
_cell.angle_beta   90.00
_cell.angle_gamma   90.00
#
_symmetry.space_group_name_H-M   'P 1'
#
loop_
_entity.id
_entity.type
_entity.pdbx_description
1 polymer ?
#
loop_
_entity_poly.entity_id
_entity_poly.type
_entity_poly.pdbx_seq_one_letter_code
_entity_poly.pdbx_strand_id
1 'polypeptide(L)'
;MMLFKFYSLIFVTGLYLGLILFAFYAYRAWQRKDLKRAGLLLALLVAQLYIMGGPLRVLPGSGILHERSQMKSLTGHAFRLNPTGKAVHTERSFLGDGTSMEMFVLPEHVAVAWQDPAQHLRSEFPQRGRYRSDWQVERWKATPPRVEEQAFVQFAEHACQSDSNRALFMSLLQEEGNYYSYFYDMHGSGPNANVGNIDFFILSPSRRLMVIINVNT
;
A
#
# COMPACT_ATOMS: atom_id res chain seq x y z
N MET A 1 -22.39 17.31 4.60
CA MET A 1 -22.12 16.37 3.48
C MET A 1 -22.53 16.92 2.10
N MET A 2 -23.69 17.58 1.94
CA MET A 2 -24.12 18.11 0.62
C MET A 2 -23.20 19.19 0.02
N LEU A 3 -22.70 20.14 0.81
CA LEU A 3 -21.80 21.20 0.32
C LEU A 3 -20.50 20.63 -0.29
N PHE A 4 -19.89 19.63 0.35
CA PHE A 4 -18.69 18.97 -0.16
C PHE A 4 -18.93 18.32 -1.54
N LYS A 5 -20.07 17.62 -1.69
CA LYS A 5 -20.45 17.00 -2.96
C LYS A 5 -20.64 18.05 -4.06
N PHE A 6 -21.29 19.17 -3.75
CA PHE A 6 -21.49 20.26 -4.69
C PHE A 6 -20.17 20.88 -5.17
N TYR A 7 -19.24 21.19 -4.25
CA TYR A 7 -17.92 21.71 -4.63
C TYR A 7 -17.11 20.69 -5.43
N SER A 8 -17.16 19.41 -5.08
CA SER A 8 -16.48 18.36 -5.86
C SER A 8 -17.02 18.25 -7.29
N LEU A 9 -18.34 18.42 -7.48
CA LEU A 9 -18.96 18.39 -8.80
C LEU A 9 -18.48 19.56 -9.65
N ILE A 10 -18.54 20.80 -9.13
CA ILE A 10 -18.06 21.99 -9.84
C ILE A 10 -16.58 21.84 -10.21
N PHE A 11 -15.76 21.35 -9.28
CA PHE A 11 -14.34 21.15 -9.51
C PHE A 11 -14.09 20.13 -10.64
N VAL A 12 -14.77 18.99 -10.61
CA VAL A 12 -14.65 17.95 -11.64
C VAL A 12 -15.15 18.46 -12.99
N THR A 13 -16.28 19.17 -13.05
CA THR A 13 -16.79 19.78 -14.28
C THR A 13 -15.81 20.82 -14.83
N GLY A 14 -15.24 21.67 -13.98
CA GLY A 14 -14.22 22.64 -14.36
C GLY A 14 -12.99 21.99 -14.97
N LEU A 15 -12.56 20.84 -14.43
CA LEU A 15 -11.48 20.05 -15.02
C LEU A 15 -11.86 19.53 -16.42
N TYR A 16 -13.04 18.91 -16.60
CA TYR A 16 -13.44 18.45 -17.94
C TYR A 16 -13.53 19.58 -18.97
N LEU A 17 -14.07 20.73 -18.58
CA LEU A 17 -14.09 21.92 -19.44
C LEU A 17 -12.67 22.41 -19.75
N GLY A 18 -11.78 22.41 -18.76
CA GLY A 18 -10.36 22.74 -18.96
C GLY A 18 -9.68 21.87 -20.01
N LEU A 19 -9.95 20.56 -20.02
CA LEU A 19 -9.40 19.64 -21.04
C LEU A 19 -9.87 20.02 -22.45
N ILE A 20 -11.17 20.26 -22.62
CA ILE A 20 -11.75 20.64 -23.91
C ILE A 20 -11.17 21.97 -24.38
N LEU A 21 -11.10 22.96 -23.49
CA LEU A 21 -10.57 24.28 -23.81
C LEU A 21 -9.09 24.23 -24.15
N PHE A 22 -8.25 23.58 -23.35
CA PHE A 22 -6.82 23.47 -23.63
C PHE A 22 -6.54 22.70 -24.91
N ALA A 23 -7.26 21.60 -25.17
CA ALA A 23 -7.15 20.87 -26.42
C ALA A 23 -7.50 21.75 -27.63
N PHE A 24 -8.62 22.47 -27.55
CA PHE A 24 -9.06 23.37 -28.61
C PHE A 24 -8.05 24.52 -28.86
N TYR A 25 -7.56 25.16 -27.80
CA TYR A 25 -6.57 26.23 -27.92
C TYR A 25 -5.20 25.73 -28.39
N ALA A 26 -4.78 24.53 -27.97
CA ALA A 26 -3.54 23.91 -28.43
C ALA A 26 -3.62 23.62 -29.93
N TYR A 27 -4.73 23.05 -30.39
CA TYR A 27 -5.00 22.81 -31.81
C TYR A 27 -4.98 24.12 -32.62
N ARG A 28 -5.65 25.17 -32.13
CA ARG A 28 -5.66 26.47 -32.81
C ARG A 28 -4.28 27.13 -32.85
N ALA A 29 -3.49 27.01 -31.77
CA ALA A 29 -2.12 27.52 -31.73
C ALA A 29 -1.22 26.76 -32.73
N TRP A 30 -1.40 25.44 -32.83
CA TRP A 30 -0.70 24.62 -33.81
C TRP A 30 -1.07 25.01 -35.25
N GLN A 31 -2.36 25.19 -35.57
CA GLN A 31 -2.78 25.68 -36.89
C GLN A 31 -2.15 27.04 -37.26
N ARG A 32 -1.94 27.91 -36.26
CA ARG A 32 -1.26 29.21 -36.42
C ARG A 32 0.26 29.13 -36.45
N LYS A 33 0.83 27.91 -36.39
CA LYS A 33 2.27 27.64 -36.31
C LYS A 33 2.98 28.27 -35.10
N ASP A 34 2.22 28.62 -34.06
CA ASP A 34 2.77 29.08 -32.78
C ASP A 34 3.11 27.86 -31.91
N LEU A 35 4.23 27.21 -32.24
CA LEU A 35 4.66 25.97 -31.60
C LEU A 35 4.98 26.14 -30.12
N LYS A 36 5.44 27.33 -29.70
CA LYS A 36 5.73 27.62 -28.29
C LYS A 36 4.45 27.59 -27.46
N ARG A 37 3.41 28.29 -27.93
CA ARG A 37 2.11 28.30 -27.25
C ARG A 37 1.42 26.95 -27.30
N ALA A 38 1.48 26.26 -28.45
CA ALA A 38 0.93 24.91 -28.57
C ALA A 38 1.60 23.94 -27.60
N GLY A 39 2.94 23.99 -27.48
CA GLY A 39 3.70 23.17 -26.53
C GLY A 39 3.33 23.45 -25.07
N LEU A 40 3.20 24.71 -24.67
CA LEU A 40 2.77 25.08 -23.32
C LEU A 40 1.37 24.54 -23.00
N LEU A 41 0.41 24.71 -23.93
CA LEU A 41 -0.97 24.22 -23.73
C LEU A 41 -1.03 22.70 -23.68
N LEU A 42 -0.22 22.01 -24.48
CA LEU A 42 -0.09 20.55 -24.42
C LEU A 42 0.50 20.10 -23.08
N ALA A 43 1.52 20.80 -22.58
CA ALA A 43 2.10 20.51 -21.26
C ALA A 43 1.09 20.71 -20.12
N LEU A 44 0.28 21.78 -20.18
CA LEU A 44 -0.81 22.01 -19.23
C LEU A 44 -1.88 20.91 -19.29
N LEU A 45 -2.24 20.47 -20.50
CA LEU A 45 -3.19 19.38 -20.70
C LEU A 45 -2.66 18.06 -20.11
N VAL A 46 -1.37 17.75 -20.33
CA VAL A 46 -0.72 16.58 -19.71
C VAL A 46 -0.71 16.70 -18.18
N ALA A 47 -0.33 17.86 -17.63
CA ALA A 47 -0.34 18.09 -16.19
C ALA A 47 -1.74 17.90 -15.59
N GLN A 48 -2.77 18.39 -16.28
CA GLN A 48 -4.15 18.23 -15.86
C GLN A 48 -4.61 16.77 -15.89
N LEU A 49 -4.27 16.03 -16.94
CA LEU A 49 -4.51 14.58 -16.98
C LEU A 49 -3.84 13.88 -15.80
N TYR A 50 -2.61 14.25 -15.46
CA TYR A 50 -1.90 13.72 -14.27
C TYR A 50 -2.60 14.03 -12.95
N ILE A 51 -3.12 15.24 -12.78
CA ILE A 51 -3.88 15.62 -11.58
C ILE A 51 -5.16 14.79 -11.44
N MET A 52 -5.84 14.52 -12.56
CA MET A 52 -7.09 13.74 -12.58
C MET A 52 -6.87 12.23 -12.45
N GLY A 53 -5.98 11.68 -13.29
CA GLY A 53 -5.78 10.24 -13.44
C GLY A 53 -4.72 9.65 -12.51
N GLY A 54 -3.83 10.48 -11.95
CA GLY A 54 -2.78 10.07 -11.03
C GLY A 54 -3.33 9.40 -9.77
N PRO A 55 -4.26 10.05 -9.04
CA PRO A 55 -4.89 9.45 -7.86
C PRO A 55 -5.68 8.17 -8.16
N LEU A 56 -6.23 8.06 -9.37
CA LEU A 56 -7.05 6.91 -9.81
C LEU A 56 -6.24 5.73 -10.34
N ARG A 57 -4.90 5.87 -10.42
CA ARG A 57 -3.98 4.84 -10.94
C ARG A 57 -4.20 4.46 -12.43
N VAL A 58 -4.89 5.29 -13.20
CA VAL A 58 -5.24 4.99 -14.60
C VAL A 58 -4.09 5.37 -15.56
N LEU A 59 -3.16 6.21 -15.10
CA LEU A 59 -2.04 6.68 -15.91
C LEU A 59 -0.80 5.79 -15.77
N PRO A 60 -0.01 5.62 -16.84
CA PRO A 60 1.26 4.90 -16.76
C PRO A 60 2.18 5.53 -15.69
N GLY A 61 2.77 4.69 -14.84
CA GLY A 61 3.66 5.12 -13.76
C GLY A 61 2.97 5.61 -12.48
N SER A 62 1.66 5.84 -12.48
CA SER A 62 0.93 6.25 -11.27
C SER A 62 0.86 5.15 -10.19
N GLY A 63 0.77 3.87 -10.60
CA GLY A 63 0.85 2.72 -9.69
C GLY A 63 2.18 2.66 -8.93
N ILE A 64 3.28 2.95 -9.62
CA ILE A 64 4.64 2.98 -9.03
C ILE A 64 4.74 4.05 -7.95
N LEU A 65 4.23 5.25 -8.20
CA LEU A 65 4.24 6.33 -7.21
C LEU A 65 3.41 5.95 -5.98
N HIS A 66 2.28 5.28 -6.22
CA HIS A 66 1.42 4.79 -5.16
C HIS A 66 2.12 3.73 -4.29
N GLU A 67 2.73 2.71 -4.91
CA GLU A 67 3.51 1.69 -4.21
C GLU A 67 4.63 2.30 -3.38
N ARG A 68 5.40 3.25 -3.95
CA ARG A 68 6.47 3.94 -3.21
C ARG A 68 5.93 4.71 -2.02
N SER A 69 4.78 5.36 -2.16
CA SER A 69 4.13 6.06 -1.06
C SER A 69 3.65 5.09 0.02
N GLN A 70 3.06 3.97 -0.37
CA GLN A 70 2.61 2.93 0.56
C GLN A 70 3.80 2.35 1.34
N MET A 71 4.88 1.98 0.65
CA MET A 71 6.08 1.46 1.29
C MET A 71 6.73 2.48 2.21
N LYS A 72 6.70 3.76 1.85
CA LYS A 72 7.16 4.83 2.74
C LYS A 72 6.32 4.90 4.02
N SER A 73 5.00 4.85 3.91
CA SER A 73 4.12 4.83 5.07
C SER A 73 4.23 3.55 5.90
N LEU A 74 4.60 2.43 5.28
CA LEU A 74 4.74 1.14 5.97
C LEU A 74 6.09 0.99 6.67
N THR A 75 7.19 1.40 6.02
CA THR A 75 8.58 1.09 6.45
C THR A 75 9.45 2.31 6.74
N GLY A 76 8.95 3.52 6.50
CA GLY A 76 9.75 4.75 6.49
C GLY A 76 10.49 5.04 5.18
N HIS A 77 10.62 4.05 4.28
CA HIS A 77 11.40 4.16 3.05
C HIS A 77 10.57 3.98 1.78
N ALA A 78 10.81 4.83 0.78
CA ALA A 78 10.06 4.85 -0.47
C ALA A 78 10.72 3.98 -1.56
N PHE A 79 10.28 2.73 -1.69
CA PHE A 79 10.80 1.79 -2.68
C PHE A 79 9.70 1.10 -3.50
N ARG A 80 10.10 0.47 -4.61
CA ARG A 80 9.20 -0.31 -5.46
C ARG A 80 9.18 -1.75 -4.96
N LEU A 81 8.00 -2.35 -4.93
CA LEU A 81 7.86 -3.76 -4.67
C LEU A 81 8.44 -4.54 -5.85
N ASN A 82 9.39 -5.43 -5.57
CA ASN A 82 9.94 -6.33 -6.56
C ASN A 82 9.55 -7.76 -6.15
N PRO A 83 8.55 -8.39 -6.79
CA PRO A 83 8.07 -9.70 -6.38
C PRO A 83 9.19 -10.73 -6.50
N THR A 84 9.27 -11.66 -5.56
CA THR A 84 10.22 -12.79 -5.66
C THR A 84 9.78 -13.85 -6.68
N GLY A 85 8.62 -13.64 -7.31
CA GLY A 85 7.90 -14.67 -8.09
C GLY A 85 7.08 -15.62 -7.23
N LYS A 86 7.08 -15.46 -5.90
CA LYS A 86 6.23 -16.23 -4.97
C LYS A 86 5.09 -15.35 -4.45
N ALA A 87 3.91 -15.57 -5.00
CA ALA A 87 2.67 -14.97 -4.51
C ALA A 87 1.61 -16.07 -4.44
N VAL A 88 0.84 -16.06 -3.36
CA VAL A 88 -0.29 -16.98 -3.14
C VAL A 88 -1.51 -16.14 -2.83
N HIS A 89 -2.60 -16.41 -3.54
CA HIS A 89 -3.87 -15.71 -3.39
C HIS A 89 -4.98 -16.76 -3.34
N THR A 90 -5.97 -16.58 -2.46
CA THR A 90 -7.28 -17.21 -2.67
C THR A 90 -8.07 -16.35 -3.65
N GLU A 91 -9.08 -16.95 -4.27
CA GLU A 91 -10.14 -16.15 -4.88
C GLU A 91 -10.75 -15.23 -3.81
N ARG A 92 -11.05 -13.99 -4.20
CA ARG A 92 -11.76 -13.05 -3.33
C ARG A 92 -13.26 -13.21 -3.53
N SER A 93 -14.00 -13.28 -2.44
CA SER A 93 -15.47 -13.26 -2.47
C SER A 93 -15.96 -11.90 -2.97
N PHE A 94 -17.22 -11.83 -3.42
CA PHE A 94 -17.84 -10.55 -3.80
C PHE A 94 -17.86 -9.53 -2.65
N LEU A 95 -17.82 -10.00 -1.39
CA LEU A 95 -17.80 -9.17 -0.19
C LEU A 95 -16.38 -8.71 0.19
N GLY A 96 -15.35 -9.17 -0.53
CA GLY A 96 -13.95 -8.79 -0.31
C GLY A 96 -13.18 -9.75 0.60
N ASP A 97 -13.84 -10.81 1.09
CA ASP A 97 -13.23 -11.90 1.85
C ASP A 97 -12.19 -12.61 1.00
N GLY A 98 -11.17 -13.12 1.64
CA GLY A 98 -10.09 -13.82 0.97
C GLY A 98 -8.76 -13.57 1.64
N THR A 99 -7.79 -14.38 1.26
CA THR A 99 -6.45 -14.34 1.82
C THR A 99 -5.40 -14.20 0.75
N SER A 100 -4.31 -13.53 1.08
CA SER A 100 -3.12 -13.50 0.24
C SER A 100 -1.86 -13.50 1.07
N MET A 101 -0.80 -14.07 0.50
CA MET A 101 0.57 -14.01 0.99
C MET A 101 1.47 -13.65 -0.19
N GLU A 102 2.11 -12.49 -0.09
CA GLU A 102 2.97 -11.95 -1.13
C GLU A 102 4.37 -11.74 -0.58
N MET A 103 5.38 -12.12 -1.36
CA MET A 103 6.78 -12.01 -0.99
C MET A 103 7.52 -11.09 -1.95
N PHE A 104 8.30 -10.18 -1.38
CA PHE A 104 9.03 -9.16 -2.13
C PHE A 104 10.50 -9.12 -1.74
N VAL A 105 11.34 -8.81 -2.71
CA VAL A 105 12.75 -8.51 -2.47
C VAL A 105 12.87 -7.14 -1.83
N LEU A 106 13.43 -7.09 -0.63
CA LEU A 106 13.75 -5.86 0.07
C LEU A 106 15.00 -5.23 -0.60
N PRO A 107 14.92 -3.96 -1.05
CA PRO A 107 16.09 -3.27 -1.58
C PRO A 107 17.17 -3.17 -0.51
N GLU A 108 18.43 -3.26 -0.93
CA GLU A 108 19.58 -3.28 -0.03
C GLU A 108 19.62 -2.09 0.93
N HIS A 109 19.37 -0.87 0.44
CA HIS A 109 19.33 0.32 1.29
C HIS A 109 18.26 0.25 2.39
N VAL A 110 17.13 -0.42 2.15
CA VAL A 110 16.08 -0.62 3.15
C VAL A 110 16.47 -1.74 4.11
N ALA A 111 17.03 -2.84 3.59
CA ALA A 111 17.52 -3.93 4.42
C ALA A 111 18.58 -3.44 5.41
N VAL A 112 19.57 -2.67 4.95
CA VAL A 112 20.60 -2.08 5.82
C VAL A 112 19.98 -1.16 6.89
N ALA A 113 19.01 -0.31 6.51
CA ALA A 113 18.33 0.56 7.46
C ALA A 113 17.54 -0.19 8.55
N TRP A 114 17.14 -1.43 8.28
CA TRP A 114 16.39 -2.28 9.21
C TRP A 114 17.26 -3.32 9.94
N GLN A 115 18.55 -3.44 9.62
CA GLN A 115 19.48 -4.27 10.41
C GLN A 115 19.69 -3.68 11.81
N ASP A 116 19.79 -2.35 11.90
CA ASP A 116 19.80 -1.59 13.16
C ASP A 116 18.83 -0.39 13.01
N PRO A 117 17.51 -0.61 13.18
CA PRO A 117 16.51 0.39 12.87
C PRO A 117 16.56 1.53 13.88
N ALA A 118 16.73 2.73 13.35
CA ALA A 118 16.57 3.97 14.11
C ALA A 118 15.24 3.95 14.88
N GLN A 119 15.23 4.48 16.10
CA GLN A 119 14.08 4.39 17.00
C GLN A 119 12.77 4.84 16.35
N HIS A 120 12.79 5.91 15.55
CA HIS A 120 11.62 6.44 14.85
C HIS A 120 10.99 5.42 13.89
N LEU A 121 11.76 4.52 13.26
CA LEU A 121 11.22 3.48 12.39
C LEU A 121 10.33 2.49 13.16
N ARG A 122 10.65 2.23 14.44
CA ARG A 122 9.85 1.33 15.29
C ARG A 122 8.72 2.07 16.01
N SER A 123 8.91 3.34 16.35
CA SER A 123 7.93 4.11 17.13
C SER A 123 6.93 4.88 16.29
N GLU A 124 7.22 5.18 15.02
CA GLU A 124 6.33 5.99 14.17
C GLU A 124 5.74 5.22 12.99
N PHE A 125 6.33 4.06 12.65
CA PHE A 125 5.89 3.23 11.54
C PHE A 125 5.36 1.85 11.98
N PRO A 126 4.47 1.25 11.17
CA PRO A 126 3.74 1.88 10.06
C PRO A 126 2.85 3.05 10.47
N GLN A 127 2.70 3.99 9.54
CA GLN A 127 1.72 5.06 9.62
C GLN A 127 0.35 4.52 9.21
N ARG A 128 -0.69 4.86 9.97
CA ARG A 128 -2.06 4.48 9.65
C ARG A 128 -2.45 5.01 8.26
N GLY A 129 -2.65 4.10 7.31
CA GLY A 129 -3.10 4.43 5.96
C GLY A 129 -4.57 4.82 5.94
N ARG A 130 -5.00 5.53 4.88
CA ARG A 130 -6.41 5.87 4.66
C ARG A 130 -7.30 4.65 4.36
N TYR A 131 -6.72 3.53 3.92
CA TYR A 131 -7.47 2.37 3.43
C TYR A 131 -7.99 1.43 4.54
N ARG A 132 -7.56 1.63 5.79
CA ARG A 132 -7.98 0.91 7.01
C ARG A 132 -8.04 1.85 8.21
N SER A 133 -8.68 3.01 8.03
CA SER A 133 -8.62 4.11 9.02
C SER A 133 -9.24 3.77 10.38
N ASP A 134 -10.15 2.81 10.39
CA ASP A 134 -10.88 2.24 11.50
C ASP A 134 -10.14 1.08 12.18
N TRP A 135 -9.14 0.48 11.53
CA TRP A 135 -8.38 -0.63 12.08
C TRP A 135 -7.35 -0.19 13.13
N GLN A 136 -7.05 -1.11 14.04
CA GLN A 136 -5.96 -0.97 15.00
C GLN A 136 -4.62 -1.25 14.33
N VAL A 137 -3.57 -0.62 14.84
CA VAL A 137 -2.22 -0.67 14.24
C VAL A 137 -1.22 -1.06 15.31
N GLU A 138 -0.55 -2.18 15.09
CA GLU A 138 0.58 -2.64 15.90
C GLU A 138 1.86 -2.31 15.16
N ARG A 139 2.68 -1.47 15.79
CA ARG A 139 3.92 -0.98 15.19
C ARG A 139 4.98 -2.07 15.06
N TRP A 140 6.07 -1.77 14.37
CA TRP A 140 7.16 -2.73 14.18
C TRP A 140 7.75 -3.21 15.52
N LYS A 141 7.66 -4.52 15.75
CA LYS A 141 8.24 -5.25 16.87
C LYS A 141 9.29 -6.21 16.35
N ALA A 142 10.31 -6.47 17.17
CA ALA A 142 11.31 -7.49 16.86
C ALA A 142 10.72 -8.88 17.08
N THR A 143 11.08 -9.83 16.22
CA THR A 143 10.81 -11.25 16.44
C THR A 143 11.64 -11.80 17.62
N PRO A 144 11.17 -12.87 18.29
CA PRO A 144 9.89 -13.56 18.08
C PRO A 144 8.67 -12.85 18.68
N PRO A 145 7.45 -13.08 18.15
CA PRO A 145 6.22 -12.53 18.72
C PRO A 145 5.96 -12.96 20.16
N ARG A 146 5.31 -12.09 20.94
CA ARG A 146 4.96 -12.40 22.33
C ARG A 146 3.80 -13.41 22.40
N VAL A 147 3.63 -14.01 23.57
CA VAL A 147 2.58 -15.02 23.80
C VAL A 147 1.19 -14.41 23.63
N GLU A 148 0.98 -13.17 24.07
CA GLU A 148 -0.30 -12.46 23.88
C GLU A 148 -0.65 -12.17 22.41
N GLU A 149 0.31 -12.27 21.48
CA GLU A 149 0.12 -11.98 20.05
C GLU A 149 -0.18 -13.23 19.21
N GLN A 150 -0.16 -14.41 19.83
CA GLN A 150 -0.31 -15.68 19.12
C GLN A 150 -1.63 -15.79 18.34
N ALA A 151 -2.72 -15.19 18.85
CA ALA A 151 -4.00 -15.17 18.15
C ALA A 151 -3.90 -14.46 16.78
N PHE A 152 -3.14 -13.36 16.70
CA PHE A 152 -2.92 -12.62 15.45
C PHE A 152 -2.03 -13.39 14.48
N VAL A 153 -0.99 -14.04 15.00
CA VAL A 153 -0.07 -14.89 14.21
C VAL A 153 -0.83 -16.07 13.60
N GLN A 154 -1.60 -16.80 14.40
CA GLN A 154 -2.41 -17.94 13.95
C GLN A 154 -3.48 -17.51 12.93
N PHE A 155 -4.09 -16.34 13.13
CA PHE A 155 -5.04 -15.81 12.17
C PHE A 155 -4.39 -15.48 10.82
N ALA A 156 -3.21 -14.82 10.83
CA ALA A 156 -2.45 -14.54 9.62
C ALA A 156 -1.93 -15.81 8.93
N GLU A 157 -1.55 -16.83 9.71
CA GLU A 157 -1.10 -18.13 9.21
C GLU A 157 -2.14 -18.80 8.30
N HIS A 158 -3.43 -18.50 8.47
CA HIS A 158 -4.51 -19.02 7.62
C HIS A 158 -4.32 -18.65 6.13
N ALA A 159 -3.64 -17.55 5.80
CA ALA A 159 -3.29 -17.20 4.43
C ALA A 159 -2.22 -18.12 3.81
N CYS A 160 -1.47 -18.87 4.63
CA CYS A 160 -0.44 -19.78 4.18
C CYS A 160 -1.07 -21.09 3.68
N GLN A 161 -1.49 -21.09 2.41
CA GLN A 161 -2.20 -22.23 1.79
C GLN A 161 -1.40 -23.54 1.70
N SER A 162 -0.07 -23.48 1.77
CA SER A 162 0.80 -24.66 1.70
C SER A 162 1.66 -24.82 2.95
N ASP A 163 2.00 -26.06 3.31
CA ASP A 163 2.87 -26.34 4.45
C ASP A 163 4.25 -25.68 4.30
N SER A 164 4.75 -25.55 3.06
CA SER A 164 6.00 -24.83 2.79
C SER A 164 5.89 -23.33 3.10
N ASN A 165 4.76 -22.69 2.78
CA ASN A 165 4.55 -21.27 3.08
C ASN A 165 4.36 -21.06 4.58
N ARG A 166 3.64 -21.97 5.23
CA ARG A 166 3.46 -21.97 6.68
C ARG A 166 4.79 -22.12 7.41
N ALA A 167 5.60 -23.10 7.01
CA ALA A 167 6.93 -23.29 7.57
C ALA A 167 7.83 -22.07 7.35
N LEU A 168 7.78 -21.45 6.17
CA LEU A 168 8.52 -20.22 5.89
C LEU A 168 8.05 -19.07 6.79
N PHE A 169 6.74 -18.81 6.86
CA PHE A 169 6.14 -17.77 7.71
C PHE A 169 6.58 -17.93 9.17
N MET A 170 6.43 -19.14 9.71
CA MET A 170 6.84 -19.44 11.08
C MET A 170 8.36 -19.32 11.26
N SER A 171 9.17 -19.75 10.29
CA SER A 171 10.63 -19.58 10.38
C SER A 171 11.05 -18.12 10.42
N LEU A 172 10.38 -17.24 9.68
CA LEU A 172 10.67 -15.81 9.69
C LEU A 172 10.27 -15.15 11.01
N LEU A 173 9.17 -15.61 11.62
CA LEU A 173 8.73 -15.11 12.93
C LEU A 173 9.57 -15.63 14.09
N GLN A 174 10.27 -16.74 13.95
CA GLN A 174 11.15 -17.29 14.99
C GLN A 174 12.60 -16.85 14.86
N GLU A 175 13.02 -16.35 13.69
CA GLU A 175 14.37 -15.87 13.45
C GLU A 175 14.57 -14.47 14.04
N GLU A 176 15.55 -14.32 14.93
CA GLU A 176 15.96 -13.04 15.52
C GLU A 176 16.50 -12.06 14.44
N GLY A 177 16.33 -10.76 14.69
CA GLY A 177 16.74 -9.71 13.75
C GLY A 177 15.72 -9.44 12.64
N ASN A 178 14.61 -10.17 12.62
CA ASN A 178 13.44 -9.84 11.82
C ASN A 178 12.48 -8.93 12.59
N TYR A 179 11.56 -8.31 11.86
CA TYR A 179 10.55 -7.41 12.42
C TYR A 179 9.18 -7.77 11.88
N TYR A 180 8.15 -7.62 12.70
CA TYR A 180 6.77 -7.79 12.30
C TYR A 180 5.90 -6.62 12.76
N SER A 181 4.82 -6.40 12.04
CA SER A 181 3.81 -5.38 12.32
C SER A 181 2.49 -5.86 11.73
N TYR A 182 1.37 -5.38 12.25
CA TYR A 182 0.08 -5.74 11.68
C TYR A 182 -0.98 -4.67 11.89
N PHE A 183 -1.90 -4.58 10.94
CA PHE A 183 -3.17 -3.88 11.10
C PHE A 183 -4.25 -4.90 11.33
N TYR A 184 -5.17 -4.66 12.24
CA TYR A 184 -6.23 -5.62 12.53
C TYR A 184 -7.55 -4.95 12.89
N ASP A 185 -8.61 -5.69 12.64
CA ASP A 185 -9.94 -5.39 13.13
C ASP A 185 -10.47 -6.57 13.95
N MET A 186 -11.11 -6.25 15.07
CA MET A 186 -11.67 -7.24 15.98
C MET A 186 -13.16 -7.36 15.72
N HIS A 187 -13.65 -8.57 15.49
CA HIS A 187 -15.08 -8.85 15.42
C HIS A 187 -15.61 -9.20 16.82
N GLY A 188 -16.84 -8.79 17.11
CA GLY A 188 -17.49 -9.01 18.40
C GLY A 188 -17.15 -7.98 19.47
N SER A 189 -17.68 -8.18 20.67
CA SER A 189 -17.49 -7.28 21.82
C SER A 189 -17.23 -8.07 23.10
N GLY A 190 -16.36 -7.55 23.96
CA GLY A 190 -16.07 -8.14 25.25
C GLY A 190 -15.23 -9.43 25.16
N PRO A 191 -15.46 -10.43 26.03
CA PRO A 191 -14.60 -11.61 26.14
C PRO A 191 -14.64 -12.55 24.92
N ASN A 192 -15.60 -12.34 24.01
CA ASN A 192 -15.75 -13.13 22.79
C ASN A 192 -15.15 -12.43 21.55
N ALA A 193 -14.43 -11.32 21.74
CA ALA A 193 -13.81 -10.62 20.62
C ALA A 193 -12.69 -11.47 20.00
N ASN A 194 -12.73 -11.64 18.68
CA ASN A 194 -11.75 -12.38 17.90
C ASN A 194 -11.20 -11.52 16.75
N VAL A 195 -10.05 -11.91 16.22
CA VAL A 195 -9.49 -11.26 15.02
C VAL A 195 -10.43 -11.54 13.86
N GLY A 196 -10.99 -10.48 13.27
CA GLY A 196 -11.87 -10.56 12.11
C GLY A 196 -11.11 -10.31 10.82
N ASN A 197 -10.17 -9.38 10.83
CA ASN A 197 -9.36 -9.09 9.66
C ASN A 197 -7.93 -8.73 10.06
N ILE A 198 -6.96 -9.04 9.21
CA ILE A 198 -5.55 -8.67 9.44
C ILE A 198 -4.80 -8.36 8.14
N ASP A 199 -3.98 -7.31 8.18
CA ASP A 199 -2.85 -7.10 7.28
C ASP A 199 -1.59 -7.33 8.11
N PHE A 200 -0.88 -8.43 7.88
CA PHE A 200 0.31 -8.81 8.64
C PHE A 200 1.57 -8.62 7.78
N PHE A 201 2.59 -7.98 8.34
CA PHE A 201 3.81 -7.62 7.64
C PHE A 201 5.02 -8.20 8.35
N ILE A 202 5.97 -8.73 7.58
CA ILE A 202 7.28 -9.17 8.10
C ILE A 202 8.39 -8.54 7.26
N LEU A 203 9.40 -8.01 7.92
CA LEU A 203 10.67 -7.60 7.33
C LEU A 203 11.77 -8.54 7.83
N SER A 204 12.50 -9.13 6.89
CA SER A 204 13.72 -9.88 7.17
C SER A 204 14.90 -9.21 6.47
N PRO A 205 15.63 -8.33 7.19
CA PRO A 205 16.77 -7.60 6.65
C PRO A 205 17.89 -8.53 6.17
N SER A 206 18.20 -9.57 6.95
CA SER A 206 19.24 -10.56 6.64
C SER A 206 18.96 -11.29 5.32
N ARG A 207 17.70 -11.70 5.11
CA ARG A 207 17.26 -12.40 3.90
C ARG A 207 16.86 -11.47 2.76
N ARG A 208 16.90 -10.16 2.97
CA ARG A 208 16.38 -9.14 2.05
C ARG A 208 14.97 -9.47 1.57
N LEU A 209 14.09 -9.83 2.51
CA LEU A 209 12.74 -10.28 2.23
C LEU A 209 11.73 -9.40 2.96
N MET A 210 10.63 -9.10 2.28
CA MET A 210 9.41 -8.56 2.88
C MET A 210 8.26 -9.51 2.57
N VAL A 211 7.46 -9.82 3.59
CA VAL A 211 6.25 -10.63 3.44
C VAL A 211 5.05 -9.78 3.83
N ILE A 212 4.03 -9.78 2.98
CA ILE A 212 2.75 -9.13 3.23
C ILE A 212 1.67 -10.20 3.18
N ILE A 213 0.90 -10.32 4.25
CA ILE A 213 -0.21 -11.23 4.38
C ILE A 213 -1.49 -10.41 4.58
N ASN A 214 -2.54 -10.73 3.85
CA ASN A 214 -3.88 -10.19 4.07
C ASN A 214 -4.83 -11.35 4.35
N VAL A 215 -5.66 -11.21 5.38
CA VAL A 215 -6.80 -12.10 5.66
C VAL A 215 -8.00 -11.21 5.93
N ASN A 216 -9.01 -11.28 5.08
CA ASN A 216 -10.32 -10.69 5.35
C ASN A 216 -11.38 -11.79 5.41
N THR A 217 -12.30 -11.69 6.38
CA THR A 217 -13.38 -12.66 6.59
C THR A 217 -14.73 -11.99 6.80
#